data_AF-A0A6G2QZG5-F1
#
_entry.id   AF-A0A6G2QZG5-F1
#
_cell.length_a   1.000
_cell.length_b   1.000
_cell.length_c   1.000
_cell.angle_alpha   90.00
_cell.angle_beta   90.00
_cell.angle_gamma   90.00
#
_symmetry.space_group_name_H-M   'P 1'
#
loop_
_entity.id
_entity.type
_entity.pdbx_description
1 polymer ?
#
loop_
_entity_poly.entity_id
_entity_poly.type
_entity_poly.pdbx_seq_one_letter_code
_entity_poly.pdbx_strand_id
1 'polypeptide(L)'
;SFPAGALPSTAAVTAEADGTFTVRIAAADIGTGARTALTLVAADALRVEPDRVRVRIGDSDFGPAGIAGGSMGTRSWAWAVTAAVEELRERLVPGAPVPPEGITARSDTTAAVAGLAQKERHSFGAQFAEVAVDVTTGEVRVRRMLGIFSAGRIVNPLTARGQLVGGMVWGISMALHEEAVRDGASGGLYGPDLAGYHVATHADVPVVEADWLEGTPDPDDPVGIKGVGEIGIVGAAAAIANAVWHATGVRHRHLPIRPDRVLRAGGPRV
;
A
#
# COMPACT_ATOMS: atom_id res chain seq x y z
N SER A 1 11.17 -3.97 -7.80
CA SER A 1 9.77 -4.10 -8.27
C SER A 1 8.97 -4.82 -7.20
N PHE A 2 7.65 -4.76 -7.28
CA PHE A 2 6.74 -5.48 -6.39
C PHE A 2 5.61 -6.11 -7.22
N PRO A 3 5.25 -7.39 -7.00
CA PRO A 3 4.20 -8.04 -7.77
C PRO A 3 2.83 -7.35 -7.62
N ALA A 4 2.08 -7.26 -8.71
CA ALA A 4 0.75 -6.66 -8.75
C ALA A 4 -0.30 -7.74 -9.08
N GLY A 5 -0.83 -8.37 -8.04
CA GLY A 5 -1.84 -9.42 -8.13
C GLY A 5 -3.28 -8.92 -7.94
N ALA A 6 -4.24 -9.84 -7.99
CA ALA A 6 -5.61 -9.66 -7.57
C ALA A 6 -6.11 -10.96 -6.94
N LEU A 7 -6.88 -10.84 -5.87
CA LEU A 7 -7.63 -11.92 -5.24
C LEU A 7 -9.13 -11.84 -5.60
N PRO A 8 -9.84 -12.98 -5.70
CA PRO A 8 -11.29 -13.00 -5.82
C PRO A 8 -11.99 -12.20 -4.71
N SER A 9 -13.10 -11.56 -5.04
CA SER A 9 -13.91 -10.78 -4.10
C SER A 9 -15.36 -10.72 -4.54
N THR A 10 -16.26 -10.63 -3.57
CA THR A 10 -17.67 -10.37 -3.77
C THR A 10 -18.01 -8.95 -3.32
N ALA A 11 -18.97 -8.32 -3.98
CA ALA A 11 -19.47 -7.01 -3.61
C ALA A 11 -20.97 -6.93 -3.86
N ALA A 12 -21.62 -6.05 -3.11
CA ALA A 12 -23.02 -5.72 -3.27
C ALA A 12 -23.17 -4.22 -3.41
N VAL A 13 -23.95 -3.77 -4.38
CA VAL A 13 -24.30 -2.35 -4.54
C VAL A 13 -25.82 -2.23 -4.59
N THR A 14 -26.37 -1.38 -3.72
CA THR A 14 -27.79 -1.09 -3.63
C THR A 14 -28.03 0.36 -4.08
N ALA A 15 -28.88 0.57 -5.08
CA ALA A 15 -29.51 1.86 -5.32
C ALA A 15 -30.65 2.03 -4.33
N GLU A 16 -30.64 3.12 -3.57
CA GLU A 16 -31.62 3.43 -2.53
C GLU A 16 -32.74 4.35 -3.09
N ALA A 17 -33.92 4.34 -2.47
CA ALA A 17 -35.07 5.15 -2.91
C ALA A 17 -34.82 6.67 -2.81
N ASP A 18 -33.87 7.11 -2.00
CA ASP A 18 -33.49 8.52 -1.82
C ASP A 18 -32.45 9.02 -2.84
N GLY A 19 -32.08 8.17 -3.81
CA GLY A 19 -31.08 8.48 -4.83
C GLY A 19 -29.63 8.38 -4.35
N THR A 20 -29.39 7.79 -3.17
CA THR A 20 -28.05 7.39 -2.72
C THR A 20 -27.75 5.93 -3.09
N PHE A 21 -26.50 5.52 -2.90
CA PHE A 21 -26.04 4.17 -3.20
C PHE A 21 -25.28 3.60 -2.00
N THR A 22 -25.61 2.38 -1.60
CA THR A 22 -24.88 1.65 -0.56
C THR A 22 -24.01 0.56 -1.18
N VAL A 23 -22.70 0.64 -0.99
CA VAL A 23 -21.74 -0.41 -1.34
C VAL A 23 -21.43 -1.23 -0.09
N ARG A 24 -21.53 -2.57 -0.18
CA ARG A 24 -21.14 -3.50 0.88
C ARG A 24 -20.12 -4.50 0.34
N ILE A 25 -19.01 -4.65 1.04
CA ILE A 25 -17.93 -5.60 0.71
C ILE A 25 -17.11 -5.89 1.96
N ALA A 26 -16.69 -7.13 2.20
CA ALA A 26 -15.89 -7.50 3.37
C ALA A 26 -14.41 -7.04 3.29
N ALA A 27 -14.15 -5.91 2.64
CA ALA A 27 -12.83 -5.28 2.62
C ALA A 27 -12.39 -4.86 4.04
N ALA A 28 -11.09 -4.68 4.25
CA ALA A 28 -10.53 -4.18 5.49
C ALA A 28 -9.78 -2.86 5.24
N ASP A 29 -10.07 -1.85 6.06
CA ASP A 29 -9.31 -0.60 6.08
C ASP A 29 -8.47 -0.55 7.36
N ILE A 30 -7.18 -0.81 7.21
CA ILE A 30 -6.19 -0.84 8.30
C ILE A 30 -5.41 0.49 8.39
N GLY A 31 -5.96 1.58 7.85
CA GLY A 31 -5.29 2.88 7.71
C GLY A 31 -4.74 3.16 6.31
N THR A 32 -5.03 2.29 5.34
CA THR A 32 -4.64 2.47 3.92
C THR A 32 -5.56 3.45 3.18
N GLY A 33 -6.74 3.74 3.73
CA GLY A 33 -7.74 4.60 3.10
C GLY A 33 -8.66 3.85 2.14
N ALA A 34 -8.83 2.54 2.34
CA ALA A 34 -9.67 1.68 1.52
C ALA A 34 -11.12 2.21 1.43
N ARG A 35 -11.68 2.72 2.53
CA ARG A 35 -13.05 3.27 2.53
C ARG A 35 -13.18 4.43 1.54
N THR A 36 -12.25 5.37 1.57
CA THR A 36 -12.20 6.52 0.66
C THR A 36 -11.99 6.08 -0.77
N ALA A 37 -11.03 5.17 -1.02
CA ALA A 37 -10.75 4.68 -2.36
C ALA A 37 -11.96 3.98 -2.98
N LEU A 38 -12.65 3.12 -2.21
CA LEU A 38 -13.85 2.43 -2.69
C LEU A 38 -15.03 3.37 -2.92
N THR A 39 -15.18 4.43 -2.11
CA THR A 39 -16.18 5.47 -2.36
C THR A 39 -15.93 6.14 -3.71
N LEU A 40 -14.68 6.54 -3.98
CA LEU A 40 -14.32 7.20 -5.24
C LEU A 40 -14.48 6.28 -6.45
N VAL A 41 -14.07 5.02 -6.34
CA VAL A 41 -14.24 4.01 -7.41
C VAL A 41 -15.72 3.78 -7.70
N ALA A 42 -16.54 3.58 -6.67
CA ALA A 42 -17.97 3.37 -6.85
C ALA A 42 -18.65 4.61 -7.46
N ALA A 43 -18.32 5.81 -6.99
CA ALA A 43 -18.87 7.07 -7.50
C ALA A 43 -18.54 7.27 -8.98
N ASP A 44 -17.28 7.02 -9.38
CA ASP A 44 -16.83 7.06 -10.77
C ASP A 44 -17.60 6.06 -11.65
N ALA A 45 -17.71 4.81 -11.21
CA ALA A 45 -18.45 3.77 -11.93
C ALA A 45 -19.96 4.06 -12.05
N LEU A 46 -20.56 4.63 -11.00
CA LEU A 46 -21.96 5.04 -10.94
C LEU A 46 -22.24 6.35 -11.68
N ARG A 47 -21.20 7.15 -11.97
CA ARG A 47 -21.27 8.52 -12.52
C ARG A 47 -22.08 9.46 -11.63
N VAL A 48 -21.78 9.44 -10.34
CA VAL A 48 -22.42 10.30 -9.33
C VAL A 48 -21.36 10.97 -8.45
N GLU A 49 -21.77 11.99 -7.72
CA GLU A 49 -20.90 12.63 -6.73
C GLU A 49 -20.58 11.67 -5.56
N PRO A 50 -19.36 11.70 -4.99
CA PRO A 50 -18.96 10.80 -3.91
C PRO A 50 -19.85 10.83 -2.66
N ASP A 51 -20.51 11.96 -2.38
CA ASP A 51 -21.42 12.13 -1.24
C ASP A 51 -22.72 11.31 -1.38
N ARG A 52 -23.05 10.86 -2.60
CA ARG A 52 -24.15 9.93 -2.88
C ARG A 52 -23.80 8.49 -2.55
N VAL A 53 -22.54 8.16 -2.24
CA VAL A 53 -22.09 6.79 -2.05
C VAL A 53 -21.74 6.51 -0.59
N ARG A 54 -22.41 5.53 0.00
CA ARG A 54 -22.11 5.01 1.34
C ARG A 54 -21.43 3.65 1.26
N VAL A 55 -20.16 3.60 1.67
CA VAL A 55 -19.38 2.35 1.70
C VAL A 55 -19.42 1.70 3.09
N ARG A 56 -19.80 0.42 3.15
CA ARG A 56 -19.80 -0.45 4.33
C ARG A 56 -18.78 -1.57 4.12
N ILE A 57 -17.87 -1.73 5.08
CA ILE A 57 -16.76 -2.70 5.03
C ILE A 57 -16.52 -3.33 6.40
N GLY A 58 -15.75 -4.41 6.45
CA GLY A 58 -15.32 -5.06 7.70
C GLY A 58 -16.39 -5.93 8.36
N ASP A 59 -17.32 -6.47 7.57
CA ASP A 59 -18.39 -7.36 8.05
C ASP A 59 -18.40 -8.66 7.23
N SER A 60 -18.35 -9.80 7.91
CA SER A 60 -18.36 -11.12 7.27
C SER A 60 -19.66 -11.43 6.54
N ASP A 61 -20.76 -10.79 6.93
CA ASP A 61 -22.06 -10.97 6.30
C ASP A 61 -22.12 -10.39 4.88
N PHE A 62 -21.11 -9.61 4.46
CA PHE A 62 -21.02 -9.04 3.12
C PHE A 62 -20.42 -9.99 2.07
N GLY A 63 -20.07 -11.22 2.48
CA GLY A 63 -19.48 -12.23 1.59
C GLY A 63 -17.95 -12.17 1.56
N PRO A 64 -17.29 -13.15 0.91
CA PRO A 64 -15.83 -13.24 0.87
C PRO A 64 -15.22 -12.08 0.06
N ALA A 65 -14.10 -11.54 0.55
CA ALA A 65 -13.31 -10.53 -0.13
C ALA A 65 -11.81 -10.80 0.08
N GLY A 66 -10.97 -10.26 -0.82
CA GLY A 66 -9.53 -10.34 -0.71
C GLY A 66 -9.02 -9.69 0.58
N ILE A 67 -7.91 -10.20 1.13
CA ILE A 67 -7.30 -9.64 2.34
C ILE A 67 -6.67 -8.26 2.09
N ALA A 68 -6.49 -7.48 3.16
CA ALA A 68 -5.60 -6.32 3.15
C ALA A 68 -4.14 -6.78 3.26
N GLY A 69 -3.55 -7.19 2.14
CA GLY A 69 -2.17 -7.68 2.07
C GLY A 69 -1.68 -7.88 0.64
N GLY A 70 -0.36 -7.97 0.48
CA GLY A 70 0.29 -8.14 -0.83
C GLY A 70 -0.01 -7.04 -1.84
N SER A 71 -0.49 -5.88 -1.37
CA SER A 71 -0.88 -4.73 -2.18
C SER A 71 -1.92 -5.08 -3.26
N MET A 72 -2.77 -6.07 -2.97
CA MET A 72 -3.83 -6.51 -3.89
C MET A 72 -5.22 -5.97 -3.50
N GLY A 73 -5.42 -5.58 -2.23
CA GLY A 73 -6.73 -5.24 -1.67
C GLY A 73 -7.52 -4.24 -2.52
N THR A 74 -7.00 -3.03 -2.74
CA THR A 74 -7.71 -1.99 -3.50
C THR A 74 -8.11 -2.45 -4.90
N ARG A 75 -7.23 -3.17 -5.61
CA ARG A 75 -7.52 -3.69 -6.95
C ARG A 75 -8.63 -4.74 -6.91
N SER A 76 -8.52 -5.71 -6.02
CA SER A 76 -9.52 -6.77 -5.82
C SER A 76 -10.90 -6.23 -5.51
N TRP A 77 -10.97 -5.33 -4.54
CA TRP A 77 -12.24 -4.78 -4.07
C TRP A 77 -12.85 -3.84 -5.09
N ALA A 78 -12.03 -2.99 -5.74
CA ALA A 78 -12.48 -2.10 -6.80
C ALA A 78 -13.07 -2.88 -7.98
N TRP A 79 -12.47 -4.01 -8.35
CA TRP A 79 -12.99 -4.86 -9.43
C TRP A 79 -14.39 -5.37 -9.08
N ALA A 80 -14.56 -5.98 -7.89
CA ALA A 80 -15.88 -6.47 -7.47
C ALA A 80 -16.91 -5.32 -7.41
N VAL A 81 -16.56 -4.19 -6.82
CA VAL A 81 -17.45 -3.02 -6.78
C VAL A 81 -17.83 -2.54 -8.18
N THR A 82 -16.88 -2.44 -9.10
CA THR A 82 -17.15 -2.00 -10.48
C THR A 82 -18.08 -2.97 -11.21
N ALA A 83 -17.83 -4.28 -11.09
CA ALA A 83 -18.69 -5.31 -11.69
C ALA A 83 -20.13 -5.27 -11.13
N ALA A 84 -20.29 -5.07 -9.82
CA ALA A 84 -21.61 -4.94 -9.20
C ALA A 84 -22.33 -3.64 -9.62
N VAL A 85 -21.59 -2.55 -9.84
CA VAL A 85 -22.14 -1.30 -10.39
C VAL A 85 -22.59 -1.49 -11.83
N GLU A 86 -21.82 -2.17 -12.67
CA GLU A 86 -22.20 -2.46 -14.06
C GLU A 86 -23.52 -3.22 -14.13
N GLU A 87 -23.66 -4.30 -13.34
CA GLU A 87 -24.93 -5.04 -13.25
C GLU A 87 -26.07 -4.17 -12.70
N LEU A 88 -25.81 -3.34 -11.69
CA LEU A 88 -26.83 -2.42 -11.15
C LEU A 88 -27.33 -1.46 -12.22
N ARG A 89 -26.44 -0.92 -13.04
CA ARG A 89 -26.79 0.02 -14.12
C ARG A 89 -27.65 -0.62 -15.20
N GLU A 90 -27.51 -1.91 -15.45
CA GLU A 90 -28.41 -2.65 -16.36
C GLU A 90 -29.82 -2.82 -15.78
N ARG A 91 -29.94 -2.93 -14.45
CA ARG A 91 -31.23 -3.07 -13.75
C ARG A 91 -31.94 -1.72 -13.56
N LEU A 92 -31.21 -0.61 -13.58
CA LEU A 92 -31.79 0.73 -13.44
C LEU A 92 -32.43 1.16 -14.76
N VAL A 93 -33.75 1.38 -14.72
CA VAL A 93 -34.49 1.94 -15.85
C VAL A 93 -34.48 3.47 -15.76
N PRO A 94 -33.98 4.20 -16.77
CA PRO A 94 -33.97 5.66 -16.75
C PRO A 94 -35.38 6.25 -16.52
N GLY A 95 -35.50 7.11 -15.51
CA GLY A 95 -36.76 7.78 -15.17
C GLY A 95 -37.74 6.95 -14.34
N ALA A 96 -37.46 5.67 -14.09
CA ALA A 96 -38.25 4.87 -13.15
C ALA A 96 -37.84 5.14 -11.70
N PRO A 97 -38.78 5.24 -10.75
CA PRO A 97 -38.45 5.36 -9.35
C PRO A 97 -37.82 4.07 -8.82
N VAL A 98 -36.81 4.21 -7.96
CA VAL A 98 -36.26 3.08 -7.19
C VAL A 98 -37.28 2.71 -6.10
N PRO A 99 -37.65 1.42 -5.95
CA PRO A 99 -38.62 1.00 -4.95
C PRO A 99 -38.09 1.19 -3.52
N PRO A 100 -38.96 1.23 -2.49
CA PRO A 100 -38.57 1.48 -1.10
C PRO A 100 -37.50 0.52 -0.55
N GLU A 101 -37.50 -0.74 -1.00
CA GLU A 101 -36.52 -1.77 -0.64
C GLU A 101 -35.17 -1.64 -1.36
N GLY A 102 -35.07 -0.72 -2.33
CA GLY A 102 -33.89 -0.51 -3.16
C GLY A 102 -33.71 -1.58 -4.25
N ILE A 103 -32.79 -1.32 -5.18
CA ILE A 103 -32.38 -2.30 -6.20
C ILE A 103 -30.95 -2.71 -5.90
N THR A 104 -30.74 -4.00 -5.65
CA THR A 104 -29.41 -4.53 -5.31
C THR A 104 -28.87 -5.40 -6.44
N ALA A 105 -27.60 -5.18 -6.78
CA ALA A 105 -26.80 -6.02 -7.66
C ALA A 105 -25.62 -6.64 -6.89
N ARG A 106 -25.09 -7.76 -7.37
CA ARG A 106 -24.02 -8.53 -6.70
C ARG A 106 -23.03 -9.08 -7.71
N SER A 107 -21.75 -8.90 -7.41
CA SER A 107 -20.67 -9.48 -8.20
C SER A 107 -19.93 -10.58 -7.45
N ASP A 108 -19.37 -11.53 -8.18
CA ASP A 108 -18.30 -12.44 -7.74
C ASP A 108 -17.20 -12.45 -8.81
N THR A 109 -15.98 -12.01 -8.44
CA THR A 109 -14.86 -11.92 -9.38
C THR A 109 -14.05 -13.21 -9.51
N THR A 110 -14.45 -14.33 -8.89
CA THR A 110 -13.70 -15.60 -8.89
C THR A 110 -13.36 -16.06 -10.31
N ALA A 111 -14.35 -16.14 -11.20
CA ALA A 111 -14.13 -16.58 -12.58
C ALA A 111 -13.27 -15.58 -13.38
N ALA A 112 -13.49 -14.27 -13.17
CA ALA A 112 -12.76 -13.21 -13.86
C ALA A 112 -11.27 -13.21 -13.47
N VAL A 113 -10.96 -13.36 -12.17
CA VAL A 113 -9.60 -13.45 -11.66
C VAL A 113 -8.92 -14.74 -12.14
N ALA A 114 -9.64 -15.88 -12.14
CA ALA A 114 -9.11 -17.14 -12.65
C ALA A 114 -8.83 -17.12 -14.17
N GLY A 115 -9.59 -16.31 -14.92
CA GLY A 115 -9.43 -16.13 -16.37
C GLY A 115 -8.33 -15.15 -16.79
N LEU A 116 -7.65 -14.48 -15.85
CA LEU A 116 -6.57 -13.55 -16.18
C LEU A 116 -5.43 -14.27 -16.91
N ALA A 117 -4.96 -13.65 -18.01
CA ALA A 117 -3.78 -14.14 -18.71
C ALA A 117 -2.57 -14.21 -17.77
N GLN A 118 -1.82 -15.31 -17.88
CA GLN A 118 -0.59 -15.52 -17.12
C GLN A 118 0.49 -14.57 -17.66
N LYS A 119 0.66 -13.44 -16.98
CA LYS A 119 1.61 -12.37 -17.32
C LYS A 119 2.23 -11.81 -16.04
N GLU A 120 3.49 -11.42 -16.13
CA GLU A 120 4.18 -10.70 -15.06
C GLU A 120 3.60 -9.28 -14.94
N ARG A 121 3.02 -8.99 -13.76
CA ARG A 121 2.48 -7.67 -13.44
C ARG A 121 3.22 -7.13 -12.24
N HIS A 122 3.82 -5.95 -12.39
CA HIS A 122 4.63 -5.33 -11.34
C HIS A 122 4.32 -3.85 -11.19
N SER A 123 4.52 -3.37 -9.97
CA SER A 123 4.79 -1.97 -9.64
C SER A 123 6.31 -1.77 -9.54
N PHE A 124 6.77 -0.58 -9.88
CA PHE A 124 8.18 -0.23 -9.84
C PHE A 124 8.41 1.03 -8.99
N GLY A 125 9.61 1.17 -8.45
CA GLY A 125 10.02 2.33 -7.67
C GLY A 125 11.51 2.58 -7.85
N ALA A 126 11.87 3.84 -8.06
CA ALA A 126 13.24 4.35 -7.98
C ALA A 126 13.34 5.23 -6.74
N GLN A 127 14.23 4.85 -5.82
CA GLN A 127 14.36 5.54 -4.54
C GLN A 127 15.78 6.06 -4.35
N PHE A 128 15.88 7.30 -3.90
CA PHE A 128 17.11 8.04 -3.68
C PHE A 128 17.18 8.46 -2.22
N ALA A 129 18.36 8.32 -1.61
CA ALA A 129 18.60 8.71 -0.23
C ALA A 129 19.88 9.53 -0.15
N GLU A 130 19.85 10.57 0.67
CA GLU A 130 21.01 11.34 1.09
C GLU A 130 21.23 11.11 2.58
N VAL A 131 22.47 10.83 2.98
CA VAL A 131 22.81 10.55 4.38
C VAL A 131 24.03 11.33 4.82
N ALA A 132 24.11 11.65 6.10
CA ALA A 132 25.33 12.07 6.77
C ALA A 132 25.77 10.98 7.76
N VAL A 133 27.06 10.71 7.80
CA VAL A 133 27.67 9.75 8.73
C VAL A 133 28.70 10.48 9.57
N ASP A 134 28.54 10.42 10.88
CA ASP A 134 29.56 10.89 11.83
C ASP A 134 30.60 9.79 12.02
N VAL A 135 31.84 10.07 11.64
CA VAL A 135 32.94 9.09 11.69
C VAL A 135 33.50 8.85 13.09
N THR A 136 33.20 9.74 14.05
CA THR A 136 33.64 9.61 15.44
C THR A 136 32.66 8.76 16.25
N THR A 137 31.35 8.96 16.05
CA THR A 137 30.30 8.25 16.80
C THR A 137 29.73 7.05 16.04
N GLY A 138 29.89 7.01 14.71
CA GLY A 138 29.25 6.04 13.83
C GLY A 138 27.78 6.37 13.50
N GLU A 139 27.26 7.50 13.99
CA GLU A 139 25.87 7.88 13.81
C GLU A 139 25.54 8.13 12.33
N VAL A 140 24.45 7.54 11.85
CA VAL A 140 23.94 7.73 10.49
C VAL A 140 22.63 8.49 10.57
N ARG A 141 22.53 9.59 9.83
CA ARG A 141 21.30 10.39 9.68
C ARG A 141 20.89 10.51 8.23
N VAL A 142 19.65 10.15 7.93
CA VAL A 142 19.05 10.44 6.63
C VAL A 142 18.76 11.95 6.57
N ARG A 143 19.17 12.61 5.48
CA ARG A 143 19.00 14.05 5.26
C ARG A 143 17.84 14.36 4.32
N ARG A 144 17.63 13.50 3.33
CA ARG A 144 16.56 13.61 2.34
C ARG A 144 16.27 12.26 1.70
N MET A 145 15.03 12.02 1.33
CA MET A 145 14.68 10.90 0.45
C MET A 145 13.69 11.33 -0.63
N LEU A 146 13.84 10.75 -1.82
CA LEU A 146 12.92 10.90 -2.95
C LEU A 146 12.57 9.52 -3.50
N GLY A 147 11.29 9.24 -3.70
CA GLY A 147 10.80 8.06 -4.39
C GLY A 147 9.96 8.44 -5.62
N ILE A 148 10.30 7.86 -6.78
CA ILE A 148 9.49 7.95 -8.00
C ILE A 148 8.95 6.56 -8.32
N PHE A 149 7.62 6.44 -8.40
CA PHE A 149 6.94 5.14 -8.49
C PHE A 149 6.15 4.97 -9.80
N SER A 150 5.92 3.74 -10.20
CA SER A 150 4.95 3.37 -11.24
C SER A 150 3.99 2.34 -10.66
N ALA A 151 2.75 2.75 -10.44
CA ALA A 151 1.76 1.98 -9.68
C ALA A 151 0.36 1.99 -10.32
N GLY A 152 0.29 2.09 -11.64
CA GLY A 152 -0.99 2.09 -12.37
C GLY A 152 -1.83 3.33 -12.08
N ARG A 153 -3.15 3.20 -12.17
CA ARG A 153 -4.11 4.26 -11.86
C ARG A 153 -4.12 4.55 -10.35
N ILE A 154 -3.80 5.79 -9.97
CA ILE A 154 -3.94 6.28 -8.60
C ILE A 154 -5.37 6.74 -8.37
N VAL A 155 -6.04 6.14 -7.37
CA VAL A 155 -7.44 6.48 -7.02
C VAL A 155 -7.52 7.78 -6.24
N ASN A 156 -6.69 7.93 -5.21
CA ASN A 156 -6.62 9.12 -4.37
C ASN A 156 -5.14 9.52 -4.19
N PRO A 157 -4.71 10.64 -4.78
CA PRO A 157 -3.33 11.11 -4.68
C PRO A 157 -2.83 11.32 -3.26
N LEU A 158 -3.70 11.77 -2.35
CA LEU A 158 -3.34 12.13 -0.99
C LEU A 158 -3.03 10.88 -0.15
N THR A 159 -3.91 9.87 -0.19
CA THR A 159 -3.65 8.60 0.52
C THR A 159 -2.54 7.78 -0.14
N ALA A 160 -2.43 7.81 -1.48
CA ALA A 160 -1.35 7.16 -2.19
C ALA A 160 0.02 7.74 -1.79
N ARG A 161 0.16 9.08 -1.78
CA ARG A 161 1.37 9.74 -1.30
C ARG A 161 1.68 9.37 0.15
N GLY A 162 0.66 9.33 1.02
CA GLY A 162 0.81 8.91 2.41
C GLY A 162 1.37 7.50 2.56
N GLN A 163 0.89 6.54 1.77
CA GLN A 163 1.39 5.16 1.77
C GLN A 163 2.85 5.08 1.28
N LEU A 164 3.19 5.78 0.20
CA LEU A 164 4.55 5.77 -0.36
C LEU A 164 5.55 6.39 0.62
N VAL A 165 5.22 7.56 1.18
CA VAL A 165 6.04 8.22 2.21
C VAL A 165 6.16 7.34 3.45
N GLY A 166 5.05 6.77 3.95
CA GLY A 166 5.06 5.88 5.10
C GLY A 166 5.92 4.64 4.89
N GLY A 167 5.87 4.02 3.72
CA GLY A 167 6.74 2.89 3.35
C GLY A 167 8.22 3.28 3.31
N MET A 168 8.55 4.46 2.79
CA MET A 168 9.94 4.96 2.80
C MET A 168 10.43 5.26 4.21
N VAL A 169 9.58 5.82 5.08
CA VAL A 169 9.87 6.04 6.52
C VAL A 169 10.10 4.70 7.23
N TRP A 170 9.27 3.70 6.95
CA TRP A 170 9.50 2.34 7.46
C TRP A 170 10.85 1.78 6.96
N GLY A 171 11.23 2.10 5.72
CA GLY A 171 12.57 1.81 5.19
C GLY A 171 13.72 2.47 5.97
N ILE A 172 13.55 3.70 6.48
CA ILE A 172 14.52 4.35 7.38
C ILE A 172 14.64 3.53 8.67
N SER A 173 13.50 3.18 9.25
CA SER A 173 13.41 2.37 10.46
C SER A 173 14.11 1.02 10.30
N MET A 174 13.80 0.28 9.23
CA MET A 174 14.46 -0.97 8.85
C MET A 174 15.97 -0.81 8.65
N ALA A 175 16.40 0.28 8.02
CA ALA A 175 17.81 0.49 7.70
C ALA A 175 18.66 0.80 8.94
N LEU A 176 18.13 1.54 9.91
CA LEU A 176 18.93 2.17 10.97
C LEU A 176 18.57 1.72 12.39
N HIS A 177 17.38 1.17 12.60
CA HIS A 177 16.83 0.96 13.96
C HIS A 177 16.34 -0.46 14.22
N GLU A 178 15.50 -1.01 13.34
CA GLU A 178 14.73 -2.23 13.62
C GLU A 178 15.59 -3.49 13.66
N GLU A 179 15.59 -4.18 14.80
CA GLU A 179 16.14 -5.52 14.93
C GLU A 179 15.41 -6.30 16.04
N ALA A 180 14.82 -7.44 15.68
CA ALA A 180 14.24 -8.36 16.66
C ALA A 180 15.31 -9.37 17.12
N VAL A 181 15.95 -9.08 18.24
CA VAL A 181 17.01 -9.94 18.80
C VAL A 181 16.38 -11.09 19.58
N ARG A 182 16.85 -12.32 19.33
CA ARG A 182 16.48 -13.50 20.14
C ARG A 182 17.58 -13.80 21.15
N ASP A 183 17.17 -14.09 22.38
CA ASP A 183 18.07 -14.62 23.38
C ASP A 183 18.47 -16.05 23.02
N GLY A 184 19.78 -16.32 22.99
CA GLY A 184 20.33 -17.60 22.54
C GLY A 184 20.07 -18.75 23.53
N ALA A 185 19.81 -18.46 24.80
CA ALA A 185 19.58 -19.48 25.82
C ALA A 185 18.10 -19.89 25.91
N SER A 186 17.18 -18.92 25.92
CA SER A 186 15.74 -19.14 26.08
C SER A 186 14.97 -19.22 24.75
N GLY A 187 15.53 -18.68 23.66
CA GLY A 187 14.83 -18.50 22.39
C GLY A 187 13.79 -17.36 22.37
N GLY A 188 13.58 -16.69 23.51
CA GLY A 188 12.68 -15.55 23.65
C GLY A 188 13.18 -14.31 22.92
N LEU A 189 12.27 -13.36 22.66
CA LEU A 189 12.64 -12.05 22.11
C LEU A 189 13.20 -11.17 23.23
N TYR A 190 14.32 -10.51 22.96
CA TYR A 190 14.89 -9.50 23.83
C TYR A 190 14.17 -8.16 23.62
N GLY A 191 13.75 -7.51 24.71
CA GLY A 191 13.04 -6.23 24.68
C GLY A 191 11.80 -6.22 23.75
N PRO A 192 10.82 -7.13 23.93
CA PRO A 192 9.63 -7.21 23.07
C PRO A 192 8.61 -6.11 23.40
N ASP A 193 9.09 -4.87 23.43
CA ASP A 193 8.33 -3.67 23.73
C ASP A 193 8.83 -2.51 22.85
N LEU A 194 8.14 -1.37 22.88
CA LEU A 194 8.48 -0.21 22.05
C LEU A 194 9.70 0.58 22.55
N ALA A 195 10.29 0.19 23.68
CA ALA A 195 11.54 0.76 24.15
C ALA A 195 12.74 -0.09 23.68
N GLY A 196 12.63 -1.41 23.66
CA GLY A 196 13.67 -2.34 23.21
C GLY A 196 13.71 -2.54 21.69
N TYR A 197 12.55 -2.51 21.02
CA TYR A 197 12.45 -2.54 19.56
C TYR A 197 12.37 -1.12 19.01
N HIS A 198 13.52 -0.59 18.61
CA HIS A 198 13.60 0.80 18.13
C HIS A 198 12.94 0.95 16.76
N VAL A 199 12.02 1.90 16.68
CA VAL A 199 11.43 2.40 15.44
C VAL A 199 11.84 3.85 15.21
N ALA A 200 11.89 4.28 13.94
CA ALA A 200 12.15 5.67 13.62
C ALA A 200 11.09 6.60 14.26
N THR A 201 11.55 7.66 14.90
CA THR A 201 10.71 8.72 15.48
C THR A 201 10.66 9.95 14.58
N HIS A 202 9.86 10.95 14.95
CA HIS A 202 9.82 12.23 14.23
C HIS A 202 11.19 12.92 14.12
N ALA A 203 12.10 12.72 15.07
CA ALA A 203 13.45 13.30 15.01
C ALA A 203 14.36 12.59 13.98
N ASP A 204 14.05 11.35 13.62
CA ASP A 204 14.84 10.53 12.69
C ASP A 204 14.39 10.71 11.23
N VAL A 205 13.19 11.25 11.01
CA VAL A 205 12.55 11.34 9.69
C VAL A 205 12.71 12.75 9.11
N PRO A 206 13.50 12.93 8.03
CA PRO A 206 13.65 14.22 7.37
C PRO A 206 12.48 14.46 6.38
N VAL A 207 12.66 15.42 5.46
CA VAL A 207 11.77 15.55 4.31
C VAL A 207 11.87 14.30 3.43
N VAL A 208 10.73 13.61 3.28
CA VAL A 208 10.55 12.45 2.41
C VAL A 208 9.52 12.81 1.34
N GLU A 209 9.95 12.74 0.09
CA GLU A 209 9.14 13.08 -1.07
C GLU A 209 8.83 11.82 -1.87
N ALA A 210 7.59 11.73 -2.35
CA ALA A 210 7.14 10.65 -3.21
C ALA A 210 6.26 11.22 -4.33
N ASP A 211 6.53 10.77 -5.55
CA ASP A 211 5.77 11.07 -6.75
C ASP A 211 5.67 9.82 -7.63
N TRP A 212 4.86 9.85 -8.69
CA TRP A 212 4.63 8.70 -9.55
C TRP A 212 4.46 9.07 -11.01
N LEU A 213 4.77 8.10 -11.86
CA LEU A 213 4.48 8.14 -13.28
C LEU A 213 3.00 7.80 -13.51
N GLU A 214 2.42 8.41 -14.53
CA GLU A 214 1.11 7.99 -15.03
C GLU A 214 1.15 6.52 -15.46
N GLY A 215 0.13 5.77 -15.05
CA GLY A 215 0.02 4.36 -15.35
C GLY A 215 -0.23 4.11 -16.84
N THR A 216 0.45 3.12 -17.42
CA THR A 216 0.06 2.58 -18.72
C THR A 216 -1.16 1.68 -18.55
N PRO A 217 -2.25 1.89 -19.30
CA PRO A 217 -3.41 1.00 -19.27
C PRO A 217 -3.04 -0.43 -19.62
N ASP A 218 -3.52 -1.40 -18.84
CA ASP A 218 -3.49 -2.82 -19.18
C ASP A 218 -4.88 -3.19 -19.71
N PRO A 219 -5.04 -3.55 -20.99
CA PRO A 219 -6.33 -3.93 -21.56
C PRO A 219 -6.99 -5.12 -20.84
N ASP A 220 -6.20 -5.96 -20.16
CA ASP A 220 -6.71 -7.12 -19.41
C ASP A 220 -7.07 -6.77 -17.95
N ASP A 221 -6.97 -5.49 -17.56
CA ASP A 221 -7.30 -5.01 -16.21
C ASP A 221 -8.45 -4.00 -16.26
N PRO A 222 -9.66 -4.39 -15.83
CA PRO A 222 -10.84 -3.53 -15.94
C PRO A 222 -10.80 -2.30 -15.01
N VAL A 223 -9.92 -2.30 -13.99
CA VAL A 223 -9.82 -1.18 -13.04
C VAL A 223 -8.51 -0.40 -13.17
N GLY A 224 -7.46 -1.01 -13.74
CA GLY A 224 -6.15 -0.39 -13.97
C GLY A 224 -5.38 0.00 -12.71
N ILE A 225 -5.86 -0.42 -11.53
CA ILE A 225 -5.28 -0.08 -10.22
C ILE A 225 -4.18 -1.10 -9.87
N LYS A 226 -3.02 -0.62 -9.42
CA LYS A 226 -2.04 -1.44 -8.70
C LYS A 226 -1.90 -0.93 -7.28
N GLY A 227 -1.61 -1.82 -6.33
CA GLY A 227 -1.44 -1.39 -4.94
C GLY A 227 -0.11 -0.67 -4.71
N VAL A 228 -0.16 0.30 -3.80
CA VAL A 228 0.98 1.13 -3.38
C VAL A 228 1.42 0.86 -1.94
N GLY A 229 0.73 -0.02 -1.22
CA GLY A 229 0.94 -0.21 0.22
C GLY A 229 2.33 -0.74 0.58
N GLU A 230 2.92 -1.59 -0.25
CA GLU A 230 4.25 -2.16 0.01
C GLU A 230 5.35 -1.60 -0.88
N ILE A 231 5.04 -1.08 -2.07
CA ILE A 231 6.08 -0.62 -3.00
C ILE A 231 6.93 0.53 -2.40
N GLY A 232 6.36 1.33 -1.50
CA GLY A 232 7.07 2.42 -0.81
C GLY A 232 8.27 1.93 0.01
N ILE A 233 8.18 0.79 0.69
CA ILE A 233 9.30 0.24 1.48
C ILE A 233 10.30 -0.53 0.60
N VAL A 234 9.85 -1.08 -0.53
CA VAL A 234 10.67 -1.95 -1.39
C VAL A 234 11.82 -1.17 -2.02
N GLY A 235 13.02 -1.36 -1.47
CA GLY A 235 14.26 -0.72 -1.91
C GLY A 235 14.70 0.46 -1.06
N ALA A 236 13.87 0.95 -0.13
CA ALA A 236 14.16 2.10 0.72
C ALA A 236 15.43 1.88 1.57
N ALA A 237 15.49 0.76 2.31
CA ALA A 237 16.65 0.45 3.14
C ALA A 237 17.94 0.22 2.31
N ALA A 238 17.80 -0.32 1.10
CA ALA A 238 18.92 -0.50 0.18
C ALA A 238 19.45 0.83 -0.36
N ALA A 239 18.56 1.80 -0.66
CA ALA A 239 18.96 3.15 -1.05
C ALA A 239 19.76 3.83 0.07
N ILE A 240 19.32 3.71 1.32
CA ILE A 240 20.03 4.23 2.50
C ILE A 240 21.39 3.53 2.66
N ALA A 241 21.44 2.20 2.59
CA ALA A 241 22.69 1.46 2.69
C ALA A 241 23.70 1.81 1.58
N ASN A 242 23.21 2.05 0.35
CA ASN A 242 24.03 2.53 -0.76
C ASN A 242 24.55 3.95 -0.51
N ALA A 243 23.74 4.84 0.06
CA ALA A 243 24.16 6.19 0.42
C ALA A 243 25.21 6.19 1.54
N VAL A 244 25.07 5.31 2.54
CA VAL A 244 26.11 5.11 3.58
C VAL A 244 27.40 4.59 2.95
N TRP A 245 27.32 3.64 2.03
CA TRP A 245 28.49 3.15 1.30
C TRP A 245 29.15 4.26 0.47
N HIS A 246 28.37 5.10 -0.20
CA HIS A 246 28.88 6.25 -0.93
C HIS A 246 29.59 7.26 -0.01
N ALA A 247 29.06 7.51 1.19
CA ALA A 247 29.63 8.45 2.15
C ALA A 247 30.90 7.93 2.86
N THR A 248 31.02 6.61 3.06
CA THR A 248 32.07 6.03 3.92
C THR A 248 33.06 5.13 3.18
N GLY A 249 32.73 4.69 1.96
CA GLY A 249 33.45 3.64 1.24
C GLY A 249 33.20 2.22 1.78
N VAL A 250 32.43 2.08 2.87
CA VAL A 250 32.23 0.80 3.58
C VAL A 250 30.87 0.20 3.23
N ARG A 251 30.88 -1.06 2.78
CA ARG A 251 29.67 -1.75 2.34
C ARG A 251 29.02 -2.51 3.50
N HIS A 252 27.89 -2.03 3.98
CA HIS A 252 27.06 -2.74 4.95
C HIS A 252 26.09 -3.70 4.25
N ARG A 253 26.12 -4.99 4.65
CA ARG A 253 25.23 -6.05 4.14
C ARG A 253 24.27 -6.62 5.18
N HIS A 254 24.41 -6.17 6.42
CA HIS A 254 23.57 -6.58 7.54
C HIS A 254 22.92 -5.33 8.14
N LEU A 255 21.60 -5.30 8.12
CA LEU A 255 20.81 -4.27 8.77
C LEU A 255 20.52 -4.67 10.22
N PRO A 256 20.22 -3.71 11.09
CA PRO A 256 20.35 -2.26 10.88
C PRO A 256 21.82 -1.78 10.86
N ILE A 257 22.09 -0.65 10.20
CA ILE A 257 23.41 0.00 10.14
C ILE A 257 23.59 0.85 11.41
N ARG A 258 23.78 0.17 12.54
CA ARG A 258 23.97 0.81 13.85
C ARG A 258 25.33 1.49 14.01
N PRO A 259 25.46 2.45 14.93
CA PRO A 259 26.73 3.14 15.16
C PRO A 259 27.92 2.22 15.45
N ASP A 260 27.72 1.18 16.28
CA ASP A 260 28.75 0.18 16.58
C ASP A 260 29.22 -0.57 15.32
N ARG A 261 28.30 -0.86 14.39
CA ARG A 261 28.59 -1.55 13.14
C ARG A 261 29.32 -0.65 12.16
N VAL A 262 29.02 0.66 12.14
CA VAL A 262 29.76 1.65 11.35
C VAL A 262 31.21 1.75 11.85
N LEU A 263 31.40 1.94 13.16
CA LEU A 263 32.74 2.07 13.76
C LEU A 263 33.59 0.81 13.58
N ARG A 264 33.02 -0.39 13.76
CA ARG A 264 33.73 -1.66 13.57
C ARG A 264 34.14 -1.92 12.12
N ALA A 265 33.31 -1.50 11.17
CA ALA A 265 33.58 -1.74 9.75
C ALA A 265 34.64 -0.79 9.16
N GLY A 266 34.91 0.34 9.83
CA GLY A 266 35.97 1.30 9.48
C GLY A 266 37.31 1.10 10.20
N GLY A 267 37.43 0.14 11.12
CA GLY A 267 38.68 -0.15 11.83
C GLY A 267 39.77 -0.73 10.89
N PRO A 268 41.07 -0.65 11.27
CA PRO A 268 42.13 -1.29 10.51
C PRO A 268 41.80 -2.78 10.35
N ARG A 269 41.86 -3.28 9.11
CA ARG A 269 41.74 -4.71 8.83
C ARG A 269 42.91 -5.42 9.51
N VAL A 270 42.64 -6.11 10.61
CA VAL A 270 43.60 -7.03 11.23
C VAL A 270 43.64 -8.32 10.42
#